data_AF-A0A2J8Y656-F1
#
_entry.id   AF-A0A2J8Y656-F1
#
_cell.length_a   1.000
_cell.length_b   1.000
_cell.length_c   1.000
_cell.angle_alpha   90.00
_cell.angle_beta   90.00
_cell.angle_gamma   90.00
#
_symmetry.space_group_name_H-M   'P 1'
#
loop_
_entity.id
_entity.type
_entity.pdbx_description
1 polymer ?
#
loop_
_entity_poly.entity_id
_entity_poly.type
_entity_poly.pdbx_seq_one_letter_code
_entity_poly.pdbx_strand_id
1 'polypeptide(L)'
;MWKPMEHSQCRRQDFEFYGPRWASWNIGVFICIRCAGIHRNLGVHISRVKSVNLDQWTQEQIQCMQEMGNGKANRLYEAYLPETFRRPQIDPAVEGFIRDKYEKKKYMDRSLDINAFRKEKDDRWKRGSEPVPEKKLEPVVFEKVKMPQKKEDPQLPRKSSPKSTAPVMDLLGL
;
A
#
# COMPACT_ATOMS: atom_id res chain seq x y z
N MET A 1 2.97 -9.72 5.58
CA MET A 1 3.00 -9.33 4.15
C MET A 1 2.66 -7.85 4.07
N TRP A 2 3.62 -7.00 3.72
CA TRP A 2 3.43 -5.55 3.61
C TRP A 2 2.39 -5.29 2.52
N LYS A 3 1.20 -4.79 2.87
CA LYS A 3 0.20 -4.46 1.85
C LYS A 3 0.74 -3.33 0.96
N PRO A 4 0.58 -3.41 -0.38
CA PRO A 4 0.99 -2.34 -1.28
C PRO A 4 0.21 -1.07 -0.90
N MET A 5 0.90 -0.12 -0.28
CA MET A 5 0.30 1.15 0.14
C MET A 5 0.03 1.99 -1.12
N GLU A 6 -1.24 2.35 -1.35
CA GLU A 6 -1.77 3.17 -2.46
C GLU A 6 -1.17 4.59 -2.58
N HIS A 7 -0.11 4.90 -1.85
CA HIS A 7 0.38 6.27 -1.66
C HIS A 7 1.87 6.39 -1.99
N SER A 8 2.39 5.65 -2.97
CA SER A 8 3.78 5.79 -3.42
C SER A 8 4.06 7.26 -3.80
N GLN A 9 5.22 7.80 -3.40
CA GLN A 9 5.58 9.19 -3.71
C GLN A 9 5.77 9.45 -5.21
N CYS A 10 5.89 8.37 -5.98
CA CYS A 10 5.97 8.40 -7.42
C CYS A 10 4.61 7.95 -7.99
N ARG A 11 3.72 8.91 -8.27
CA ARG A 11 2.49 8.64 -9.07
C ARG A 11 2.86 8.45 -10.55
N ARG A 12 3.73 7.50 -10.88
CA ARG A 12 3.78 7.04 -12.27
C ARG A 12 2.60 6.10 -12.48
N GLN A 13 1.81 6.41 -13.50
CA GLN A 13 0.65 5.65 -13.96
C GLN A 13 1.04 4.24 -14.46
N ASP A 14 2.32 3.99 -14.75
CA ASP A 14 2.78 2.76 -15.44
C ASP A 14 3.07 1.57 -14.50
N PHE A 15 2.93 1.74 -13.18
CA PHE A 15 3.37 0.74 -12.19
C PHE A 15 2.23 0.25 -11.27
N GLU A 16 1.00 0.18 -11.78
CA GLU A 16 -0.16 -0.34 -11.03
C GLU A 16 0.03 -1.78 -10.51
N PHE A 17 1.01 -2.54 -11.02
CA PHE A 17 1.21 -3.94 -10.64
C PHE A 17 2.36 -4.24 -9.68
N TYR A 18 3.36 -3.36 -9.54
CA TYR A 18 4.51 -3.60 -8.67
C TYR A 18 4.77 -2.37 -7.80
N GLY A 19 4.24 -2.39 -6.58
CA GLY A 19 4.43 -1.31 -5.61
C GLY A 19 5.91 -0.92 -5.39
N PRO A 20 6.16 0.25 -4.76
CA PRO A 20 7.50 0.75 -4.53
C PRO A 20 8.38 -0.26 -3.77
N ARG A 21 9.47 -0.71 -4.40
CA ARG A 21 10.40 -1.72 -3.84
C ARG A 21 11.55 -1.14 -3.02
N TRP A 22 11.58 0.17 -2.85
CA TRP A 22 12.59 0.88 -2.10
C TRP A 22 11.94 1.74 -1.02
N ALA A 23 12.70 2.04 0.02
CA ALA A 23 12.23 2.84 1.13
C ALA A 23 13.36 3.70 1.70
N SER A 24 13.01 4.90 2.15
CA SER A 24 13.85 5.69 3.05
C SER A 24 13.36 5.47 4.47
N TRP A 25 14.09 4.68 5.25
CA TRP A 25 13.60 4.19 6.55
C TRP A 25 13.68 5.23 7.67
N ASN A 26 14.66 6.13 7.61
CA ASN A 26 14.79 7.20 8.59
C ASN A 26 13.72 8.28 8.40
N ILE A 27 13.23 8.49 7.17
CA ILE A 27 12.09 9.36 6.87
C ILE A 27 10.79 8.60 7.13
N GLY A 28 10.75 7.33 6.74
CA GLY A 28 9.58 6.45 6.86
C GLY A 28 8.72 6.42 5.59
N VAL A 29 9.34 6.48 4.40
CA VAL A 29 8.63 6.56 3.11
C VAL A 29 9.04 5.48 2.13
N PHE A 30 8.08 4.95 1.39
CA PHE A 30 8.29 4.07 0.24
C PHE A 30 8.44 4.88 -1.05
N ILE A 31 9.47 4.54 -1.81
CA ILE A 31 9.90 5.26 -3.01
C ILE A 31 10.20 4.27 -4.15
N CYS A 32 10.12 4.74 -5.39
CA CYS A 32 10.51 3.93 -6.55
C CYS A 32 12.04 3.89 -6.71
N ILE A 33 12.54 3.01 -7.57
CA ILE A 33 13.98 2.90 -7.85
C ILE A 33 14.61 4.20 -8.34
N ARG A 34 13.89 5.00 -9.13
CA ARG A 34 14.38 6.30 -9.62
C ARG A 34 14.56 7.29 -8.46
N CYS A 35 13.52 7.47 -7.64
CA CYS A 35 13.58 8.33 -6.46
C CYS A 35 14.61 7.81 -5.44
N ALA A 36 14.82 6.50 -5.32
CA ALA A 36 15.87 5.93 -4.47
C ALA A 36 17.27 6.41 -4.87
N GLY A 37 17.56 6.55 -6.18
CA GLY A 37 18.81 7.17 -6.66
C GLY A 37 18.97 8.61 -6.17
N ILE A 38 17.93 9.43 -6.36
CA ILE A 38 17.93 10.83 -5.93
C ILE A 38 18.09 10.95 -4.40
N HIS A 39 17.38 10.12 -3.64
CA HIS A 39 17.48 10.09 -2.18
C HIS A 39 18.89 9.71 -1.68
N ARG A 40 19.66 8.91 -2.43
CA ARG A 40 21.08 8.65 -2.11
C ARG A 40 21.93 9.91 -2.28
N ASN A 41 21.64 10.73 -3.30
CA ASN A 41 22.36 11.97 -3.58
C ASN A 41 22.11 13.08 -2.53
N LEU A 42 21.05 12.95 -1.72
CA LEU A 42 20.81 13.84 -0.57
C LEU A 42 21.80 13.57 0.59
N GLY A 43 22.37 12.38 0.65
CA GLY A 43 23.24 11.96 1.75
C GLY A 43 22.51 11.34 2.95
N VAL A 44 23.26 10.55 3.72
CA VAL A 44 22.75 9.69 4.82
C VAL A 44 22.25 10.44 6.05
N HIS A 45 22.58 11.73 6.16
CA HIS A 45 22.09 12.64 7.20
C HIS A 45 20.65 13.10 6.91
N ILE A 46 20.22 13.06 5.64
CA ILE A 46 18.86 13.40 5.21
C ILE A 46 18.04 12.14 4.97
N SER A 47 18.55 11.22 4.16
CA SER A 47 17.81 10.04 3.73
C SER A 47 18.68 8.78 3.72
N ARG A 48 18.18 7.71 4.32
CA ARG A 48 18.82 6.40 4.38
C ARG A 48 17.96 5.39 3.64
N VAL A 49 18.41 5.01 2.45
CA VAL A 49 17.65 4.20 1.49
C VAL A 49 17.98 2.71 1.66
N LYS A 50 16.94 1.86 1.66
CA LYS A 50 17.03 0.40 1.61
C LYS A 50 16.04 -0.18 0.60
N SER A 51 16.39 -1.31 0.02
CA SER A 51 15.50 -2.20 -0.71
C SER A 51 14.59 -2.92 0.27
N VAL A 52 13.30 -2.99 -0.06
CA VAL A 52 12.29 -3.63 0.80
C VAL A 52 12.53 -5.15 0.91
N ASN A 53 13.03 -5.77 -0.15
CA ASN A 53 13.16 -7.24 -0.23
C ASN A 53 14.61 -7.72 -0.25
N LEU A 54 15.58 -6.86 -0.63
CA LEU A 54 16.96 -7.27 -0.84
C LEU A 54 17.89 -6.90 0.32
N ASP A 55 17.52 -5.92 1.14
CA ASP A 55 18.33 -5.50 2.28
C ASP A 55 17.82 -6.12 3.59
N GLN A 56 18.72 -6.30 4.55
CA GLN A 56 18.35 -6.69 5.91
C GLN A 56 17.76 -5.50 6.65
N TRP A 57 16.70 -5.74 7.43
CA TRP A 57 16.00 -4.72 8.21
C TRP A 57 16.08 -5.05 9.69
N THR A 58 16.35 -4.03 10.50
CA THR A 58 16.22 -4.14 11.97
C THR A 58 14.79 -3.83 12.38
N GLN A 59 14.40 -4.27 13.58
CA GLN A 59 13.05 -4.06 14.08
C GLN A 59 12.71 -2.57 14.22
N GLU A 60 13.67 -1.75 14.63
CA GLU A 60 13.52 -0.29 14.79
C GLU A 60 13.30 0.39 13.43
N GLN A 61 13.95 -0.11 12.37
CA GLN A 61 13.78 0.43 11.01
C GLN A 61 12.38 0.08 10.47
N ILE A 62 11.92 -1.14 10.74
CA ILE A 62 10.55 -1.59 10.41
C ILE A 62 9.52 -0.72 11.15
N GLN A 63 9.75 -0.46 12.44
CA GLN A 63 8.89 0.39 13.26
C GLN A 63 8.82 1.82 12.71
N CYS A 64 9.95 2.42 12.33
CA CYS A 64 9.98 3.74 11.69
C CYS A 64 9.09 3.80 10.43
N MET A 65 9.07 2.74 9.62
CA MET A 65 8.20 2.65 8.43
C MET A 65 6.72 2.54 8.79
N GLN A 66 6.39 1.82 9.87
CA GLN A 66 5.01 1.62 10.33
C GLN A 66 4.42 2.86 11.01
N GLU A 67 5.24 3.62 11.73
CA GLU A 67 4.84 4.82 12.46
C GLU A 67 4.59 6.02 11.55
N MET A 68 5.31 6.09 10.43
CA MET A 68 5.18 7.16 9.43
C MET A 68 4.35 6.69 8.23
N GLY A 69 4.99 6.03 7.25
CA GLY A 69 4.38 5.72 5.97
C GLY A 69 4.13 6.97 5.10
N ASN A 70 3.83 6.76 3.82
CA ASN A 70 3.73 7.86 2.87
C ASN A 70 2.57 8.83 3.15
N GLY A 71 1.46 8.32 3.69
CA GLY A 71 0.30 9.16 4.02
C GLY A 71 0.65 10.24 5.05
N LYS A 72 1.25 9.83 6.18
CA LYS A 72 1.72 10.78 7.20
C LYS A 72 2.86 11.65 6.67
N ALA A 73 3.83 11.06 5.98
CA ALA A 73 4.94 11.84 5.43
C ALA A 73 4.45 12.93 4.45
N ASN A 74 3.42 12.68 3.65
CA ASN A 74 2.86 13.72 2.79
C ASN A 74 2.19 14.83 3.61
N ARG A 75 1.43 14.50 4.66
CA ARG A 75 0.87 15.51 5.57
C ARG A 75 1.94 16.37 6.24
N LEU A 76 3.10 15.80 6.56
CA LEU A 76 4.20 16.52 7.19
C LEU A 76 5.03 17.35 6.18
N TYR A 77 5.53 16.71 5.12
CA TYR A 77 6.49 17.28 4.19
C TYR A 77 5.84 18.02 3.01
N GLU A 78 4.54 17.88 2.82
CA GLU A 78 3.75 18.54 1.76
C GLU A 78 2.57 19.33 2.35
N ALA A 79 2.63 19.71 3.63
CA ALA A 79 1.58 20.45 4.34
C ALA A 79 1.20 21.75 3.61
N TYR A 80 2.21 22.47 3.11
CA TYR A 80 2.04 23.74 2.40
C TYR A 80 2.26 23.60 0.89
N LEU A 81 2.10 22.40 0.34
CA LEU A 81 2.20 22.20 -1.10
C LEU A 81 0.88 22.68 -1.75
N PRO A 82 0.93 23.59 -2.75
CA PRO A 82 -0.28 24.09 -3.40
C PRO A 82 -1.09 22.94 -4.02
N GLU A 83 -2.42 22.98 -3.89
CA GLU A 83 -3.28 21.94 -4.44
C GLU A 83 -3.21 21.87 -5.98
N THR A 84 -2.88 23.00 -6.62
CA THR A 84 -2.63 23.09 -8.06
C THR A 84 -1.27 22.54 -8.51
N PHE A 85 -0.41 22.15 -7.57
CA PHE A 85 0.94 21.69 -7.88
C PHE A 85 0.92 20.37 -8.66
N ARG A 86 1.51 20.40 -9.86
CA ARG A 86 1.73 19.21 -10.68
C ARG A 86 3.06 18.57 -10.30
N ARG A 87 3.02 17.30 -9.85
CA ARG A 87 4.24 16.56 -9.55
C ARG A 87 5.08 16.38 -10.82
N PRO A 88 6.37 16.76 -10.79
CA PRO A 88 7.25 16.61 -11.95
C PRO A 88 7.42 15.14 -12.30
N GLN A 89 7.63 14.86 -13.59
CA GLN A 89 7.83 13.50 -14.11
C GLN A 89 9.26 13.27 -14.65
N ILE A 90 9.91 14.35 -15.12
CA ILE A 90 11.28 14.36 -15.63
C ILE A 90 12.29 14.37 -14.48
N ASP A 91 13.35 13.58 -14.62
CA ASP A 91 14.28 13.31 -13.52
C ASP A 91 14.92 14.58 -12.91
N PRO A 92 15.37 15.60 -13.69
CA PRO A 92 15.93 16.83 -13.11
C PRO A 92 14.92 17.61 -12.25
N ALA A 93 13.66 17.69 -12.69
CA ALA A 93 12.61 18.38 -11.94
C ALA A 93 12.17 17.56 -10.71
N VAL A 94 12.17 16.22 -10.83
CA VAL A 94 11.93 15.32 -9.68
C VAL A 94 13.03 15.48 -8.63
N GLU A 95 14.30 15.59 -9.05
CA GLU A 95 15.40 15.86 -8.13
C GLU A 95 15.23 17.19 -7.40
N GLY A 96 14.96 18.27 -8.15
CA GLY A 96 14.69 19.59 -7.57
C GLY A 96 13.55 19.55 -6.54
N PHE A 97 12.45 18.85 -6.87
CA PHE A 97 11.33 18.68 -5.96
C PHE A 97 11.69 17.88 -4.70
N ILE A 98 12.43 16.78 -4.83
CA ILE A 98 12.85 15.94 -3.69
C ILE A 98 13.79 16.72 -2.76
N ARG A 99 14.73 17.51 -3.31
CA ARG A 99 15.59 18.41 -2.52
C ARG A 99 14.79 19.49 -1.81
N ASP A 100 13.90 20.18 -2.51
CA ASP A 100 13.02 21.19 -1.91
C ASP A 100 12.16 20.59 -0.78
N LYS A 101 11.69 19.35 -0.96
CA LYS A 101 10.84 18.64 0.01
C LYS A 101 11.61 18.21 1.27
N TYR A 102 12.78 17.59 1.14
CA TYR A 102 13.47 16.95 2.28
C TYR A 102 14.69 17.69 2.79
N GLU A 103 15.47 18.29 1.90
CA GLU A 103 16.69 19.03 2.25
C GLU A 103 16.32 20.45 2.70
N LYS A 104 15.56 21.18 1.89
CA LYS A 104 15.14 22.56 2.21
C LYS A 104 13.89 22.63 3.09
N LYS A 105 13.14 21.53 3.21
CA LYS A 105 11.88 21.45 3.98
C LYS A 105 10.89 22.56 3.61
N LYS A 106 10.84 22.90 2.32
CA LYS A 106 10.15 24.08 1.79
C LYS A 106 8.64 24.06 2.04
N TYR A 107 8.03 22.87 1.96
CA TYR A 107 6.58 22.67 2.13
C TYR A 107 6.24 21.99 3.47
N MET A 108 7.23 21.84 4.36
CA MET A 108 7.05 21.18 5.64
C MET A 108 6.37 22.09 6.64
N ASP A 109 5.46 21.54 7.44
CA ASP A 109 4.99 22.22 8.63
C ASP A 109 6.01 22.15 9.77
N ARG A 110 6.69 23.28 10.05
CA ARG A 110 7.74 23.35 11.08
C ARG A 110 7.21 23.34 12.50
N SER A 111 5.90 23.55 12.71
CA SER A 111 5.30 23.38 14.05
C SER A 111 5.17 21.92 14.47
N LEU A 112 5.30 20.97 13.56
CA LEU A 112 5.18 19.55 13.87
C LEU A 112 6.53 18.95 14.31
N ASP A 113 6.59 18.44 15.53
CA ASP A 113 7.71 17.60 15.96
C ASP A 113 7.61 16.22 15.30
N ILE A 114 8.64 15.81 14.58
CA ILE A 114 8.67 14.54 13.82
C ILE A 114 8.48 13.33 14.73
N ASN A 115 9.03 13.38 15.95
CA ASN A 115 8.94 12.27 16.90
C ASN A 115 7.53 12.20 17.51
N ALA A 116 6.93 13.35 17.84
CA ALA A 116 5.53 13.42 18.28
C ALA A 116 4.57 12.92 17.19
N PHE A 117 4.81 13.31 15.94
CA PHE A 117 3.97 12.94 14.80
C PHE A 117 4.01 11.43 14.48
N ARG A 118 5.14 10.78 14.74
CA ARG A 118 5.26 9.31 14.68
C ARG A 118 4.41 8.64 15.75
N LYS A 119 4.43 9.16 16.98
CA LYS A 119 3.77 8.60 18.17
C LYS A 119 2.23 8.72 18.21
N GLU A 120 1.63 9.61 17.43
CA GLU A 120 0.16 9.83 17.40
C GLU A 120 -0.68 8.53 17.19
N LYS A 121 -0.08 7.46 16.65
CA LYS A 121 -0.77 6.17 16.46
C LYS A 121 -0.75 5.28 17.71
N ASP A 122 0.23 5.41 18.59
CA ASP A 122 0.34 4.58 19.81
C ASP A 122 -0.83 4.83 20.77
N ASP A 123 -1.25 6.08 20.93
CA ASP A 123 -2.32 6.44 21.87
C ASP A 123 -3.68 5.83 21.50
N ARG A 124 -3.95 5.65 20.21
CA ARG A 124 -5.21 5.03 19.75
C ARG A 124 -5.19 3.50 19.89
N TRP A 125 -4.03 2.85 19.79
CA TRP A 125 -3.90 1.41 20.08
C TRP A 125 -3.91 1.14 21.58
N LYS A 126 -3.24 1.97 22.39
CA LYS A 126 -3.26 1.86 23.87
C LYS A 126 -4.64 2.10 24.48
N ARG A 127 -5.47 2.94 23.87
CA ARG A 127 -6.86 3.15 24.31
C ARG A 127 -7.81 2.00 23.90
N GLY A 128 -7.41 1.16 22.94
CA GLY A 128 -8.17 0.01 22.47
C GLY A 128 -7.84 -1.31 23.19
N SER A 129 -6.92 -1.28 24.16
CA SER A 129 -6.49 -2.45 24.94
C SER A 129 -6.98 -2.41 26.40
N GLU A 130 -8.12 -1.77 26.67
CA GLU A 130 -8.85 -1.95 27.94
C GLU A 130 -9.68 -3.25 27.85
N PRO A 131 -9.62 -4.16 28.84
CA PRO A 131 -10.44 -5.36 28.85
C PRO A 131 -11.92 -4.97 28.95
N VAL A 132 -12.70 -5.32 27.94
CA VAL A 132 -14.17 -5.20 27.96
C VAL A 132 -14.71 -6.11 29.08
N PRO A 133 -15.58 -5.64 29.99
CA PRO A 133 -16.18 -6.51 31.00
C PRO A 133 -17.10 -7.53 30.30
N GLU A 134 -16.80 -8.81 30.50
CA GLU A 134 -17.62 -9.93 30.02
C GLU A 134 -19.07 -9.80 30.52
N LYS A 135 -20.01 -9.53 29.61
CA LYS A 135 -21.42 -9.84 29.85
C LYS A 135 -21.69 -11.25 29.36
N LYS A 136 -21.85 -12.17 30.31
CA LYS A 136 -22.39 -13.51 30.11
C LYS A 136 -23.69 -13.42 29.31
N LEU A 137 -23.73 -14.07 28.15
CA LEU A 137 -24.96 -14.36 27.43
C LEU A 137 -25.45 -15.73 27.90
N GLU A 138 -26.66 -15.77 28.45
CA GLU A 138 -27.33 -16.99 28.87
C GLU A 138 -27.83 -17.81 27.65
N PRO A 139 -27.94 -19.14 27.76
CA PRO A 139 -28.20 -20.00 26.61
C PRO A 139 -29.67 -19.92 26.16
N VAL A 140 -29.87 -19.75 24.86
CA VAL A 140 -31.19 -19.79 24.22
C VAL A 140 -31.61 -21.25 23.99
N VAL A 141 -32.75 -21.62 24.56
CA VAL A 141 -33.41 -22.92 24.39
C VAL A 141 -34.00 -23.05 22.98
N PHE A 142 -33.71 -24.16 22.31
CA PHE A 142 -34.25 -24.52 20.99
C PHE A 142 -35.65 -25.14 21.12
N GLU A 143 -36.65 -24.59 20.43
CA GLU A 143 -37.93 -25.27 20.19
C GLU A 143 -38.16 -25.53 18.70
N LYS A 144 -38.57 -26.77 18.42
CA LYS A 144 -38.59 -27.46 17.11
C LYS A 144 -39.63 -26.89 16.16
N VAL A 145 -39.29 -26.80 14.88
CA VAL A 145 -40.29 -26.78 13.79
C VAL A 145 -39.96 -27.86 12.76
N LYS A 146 -40.97 -28.70 12.49
CA LYS A 146 -40.96 -29.92 11.65
C LYS A 146 -40.80 -29.61 10.16
N MET A 147 -40.02 -30.45 9.47
CA MET A 147 -39.88 -30.52 8.02
C MET A 147 -41.05 -31.26 7.37
N PRO A 148 -41.58 -30.83 6.20
CA PRO A 148 -42.37 -31.67 5.31
C PRO A 148 -41.53 -32.29 4.18
N GLN A 149 -42.03 -33.42 3.68
CA GLN A 149 -41.30 -34.49 2.99
C GLN A 149 -41.28 -34.40 1.45
N LYS A 150 -40.28 -35.07 0.88
CA LYS A 150 -39.99 -35.33 -0.54
C LYS A 150 -41.02 -36.28 -1.19
N LYS A 151 -41.38 -36.05 -2.46
CA LYS A 151 -41.96 -37.06 -3.39
C LYS A 151 -41.38 -36.92 -4.81
N GLU A 152 -41.41 -38.03 -5.53
CA GLU A 152 -40.46 -38.54 -6.54
C GLU A 152 -40.56 -38.02 -7.99
N ASP A 153 -39.51 -38.34 -8.76
CA ASP A 153 -39.19 -38.11 -10.19
C ASP A 153 -39.93 -39.09 -11.14
N PRO A 154 -40.10 -38.79 -12.46
CA PRO A 154 -39.27 -39.54 -13.45
C PRO A 154 -38.85 -38.81 -14.77
N GLN A 155 -37.54 -38.90 -15.07
CA GLN A 155 -36.80 -39.20 -16.34
C GLN A 155 -36.95 -38.38 -17.67
N LEU A 156 -35.85 -37.65 -18.02
CA LEU A 156 -34.98 -37.61 -19.25
C LEU A 156 -35.58 -37.54 -20.70
N PRO A 157 -34.93 -36.83 -21.69
CA PRO A 157 -33.55 -37.11 -22.11
C PRO A 157 -32.63 -35.93 -22.55
N ARG A 158 -31.36 -36.32 -22.73
CA ARG A 158 -30.11 -35.57 -23.02
C ARG A 158 -30.02 -34.95 -24.43
N LYS A 159 -29.11 -33.96 -24.59
CA LYS A 159 -28.09 -33.81 -25.69
C LYS A 159 -27.31 -32.48 -25.50
N SER A 160 -26.06 -32.51 -25.00
CA SER A 160 -24.76 -32.58 -25.71
C SER A 160 -24.36 -31.33 -26.51
N SER A 161 -23.26 -30.72 -26.07
CA SER A 161 -22.53 -29.59 -26.68
C SER A 161 -21.93 -29.93 -28.05
N PRO A 162 -21.79 -28.97 -28.98
CA PRO A 162 -20.91 -29.13 -30.13
C PRO A 162 -19.54 -28.44 -29.92
N LYS A 163 -18.47 -29.22 -30.14
CA LYS A 163 -17.18 -28.71 -30.63
C LYS A 163 -17.26 -28.61 -32.16
N SER A 164 -16.68 -27.58 -32.75
CA SER A 164 -16.40 -27.53 -34.19
C SER A 164 -15.05 -26.85 -34.44
N THR A 165 -14.20 -27.61 -35.10
CA THR A 165 -12.91 -27.32 -35.73
C THR A 165 -13.10 -26.78 -37.15
N ALA A 166 -12.19 -25.93 -37.63
CA ALA A 166 -11.94 -25.70 -39.07
C ALA A 166 -10.52 -25.08 -39.26
N PRO A 167 -9.94 -25.04 -40.48
CA PRO A 167 -8.91 -25.97 -40.93
C PRO A 167 -7.55 -25.32 -41.25
N VAL A 168 -6.54 -26.16 -41.44
CA VAL A 168 -5.22 -25.80 -41.97
C VAL A 168 -5.32 -25.62 -43.49
N MET A 169 -4.74 -24.54 -44.01
CA MET A 169 -4.45 -24.37 -45.43
C MET A 169 -3.04 -23.80 -45.57
N ASP A 170 -2.23 -24.50 -46.36
CA ASP A 170 -0.84 -24.21 -46.68
C ASP A 170 -0.75 -24.23 -48.21
N LEU A 171 -0.32 -23.13 -48.85
CA LEU A 171 0.08 -23.13 -50.26
C LEU A 171 0.98 -21.93 -50.60
N LEU A 172 2.21 -22.28 -50.99
CA LEU A 172 3.28 -21.43 -51.53
C LEU A 172 2.86 -20.68 -52.80
N GLY A 173 3.44 -19.48 -53.05
CA GLY A 173 3.42 -18.86 -54.38
C GLY A 173 3.93 -17.41 -54.44
N LEU A 174 5.22 -17.27 -54.80
CA LEU A 174 6.01 -16.08 -55.18
C LEU A 174 6.55 -15.15 -54.08
#